data_AF-A0A9D8D5W7-F1
#
_entry.id   AF-A0A9D8D5W7-F1
#
_cell.length_a   1.000
_cell.length_b   1.000
_cell.length_c   1.000
_cell.angle_alpha   90.00
_cell.angle_beta   90.00
_cell.angle_gamma   90.00
#
_symmetry.space_group_name_H-M   'P 1'
#
loop_
_entity.id
_entity.type
_entity.pdbx_description
1 polymer ?
#
loop_
_entity_poly.entity_id
_entity_poly.type
_entity_poly.pdbx_seq_one_letter_code
_entity_poly.pdbx_strand_id
1 'polypeptide(L)'
;MKRYVGAIAAVMLLASLQAQAEVCRSYGNATYCSNRLNSQTYGNTTYYNNGVTRQDDGGSSYYSNGLSSQTYGNTTYYNNGVVRQTYGNHDYFNNGRVCSTYGNARYCN
;
A
#
# COMPACT_ATOMS: atom_id res chain seq x y z
N MET A 1 -4.92 -57.47 -14.70
CA MET A 1 -5.75 -56.70 -13.75
C MET A 1 -4.94 -56.65 -12.45
N LYS A 2 -4.40 -55.55 -11.93
CA LYS A 2 -4.98 -54.27 -11.52
C LYS A 2 -3.88 -53.20 -11.50
N ARG A 3 -4.18 -52.00 -11.98
CA ARG A 3 -3.30 -50.83 -12.00
C ARG A 3 -3.36 -50.14 -10.62
N TYR A 4 -2.24 -49.99 -9.94
CA TYR A 4 -2.13 -49.11 -8.78
C TYR A 4 -1.56 -47.78 -9.27
N VAL A 5 -2.45 -46.90 -9.74
CA VAL A 5 -2.14 -45.49 -9.95
C VAL A 5 -2.05 -44.89 -8.55
N GLY A 6 -0.82 -44.74 -8.04
CA GLY A 6 -0.54 -44.05 -6.79
C GLY A 6 -1.01 -42.60 -6.91
N ALA A 7 -2.02 -42.25 -6.12
CA ALA A 7 -2.60 -40.93 -6.08
C ALA A 7 -1.53 -39.89 -5.72
N ILE A 8 -1.24 -38.98 -6.64
CA ILE A 8 -0.47 -37.76 -6.37
C ILE A 8 -1.36 -36.91 -5.46
N ALA A 9 -1.12 -36.96 -4.16
CA ALA A 9 -1.69 -36.02 -3.21
C ALA A 9 -1.04 -34.65 -3.44
N ALA A 10 -1.57 -33.89 -4.40
CA ALA A 10 -1.30 -32.47 -4.52
C ALA A 10 -1.94 -31.77 -3.32
N VAL A 11 -1.18 -31.65 -2.22
CA VAL A 11 -1.51 -30.74 -1.12
C VAL A 11 -1.30 -29.32 -1.65
N MET A 12 -2.33 -28.76 -2.29
CA MET A 12 -2.42 -27.33 -2.54
C MET A 12 -2.62 -26.65 -1.18
N LEU A 13 -1.51 -26.26 -0.56
CA LEU A 13 -1.48 -25.25 0.49
C LEU A 13 -1.91 -23.92 -0.13
N LEU A 14 -3.22 -23.73 -0.24
CA LEU A 14 -3.81 -22.41 -0.43
C LEU A 14 -3.55 -21.63 0.86
N ALA A 15 -2.39 -20.98 0.93
CA ALA A 15 -2.15 -19.95 1.93
C ALA A 15 -3.20 -18.85 1.70
N SER A 16 -4.19 -18.81 2.57
CA SER A 16 -5.19 -17.76 2.61
C SER A 16 -4.46 -16.42 2.77
N LEU A 17 -4.37 -15.65 1.69
CA LEU A 17 -4.08 -14.22 1.76
C LEU A 17 -5.26 -13.58 2.48
N GLN A 18 -5.20 -13.54 3.81
CA GLN A 18 -6.09 -12.72 4.59
C GLN A 18 -5.79 -11.28 4.21
N ALA A 19 -6.61 -10.73 3.32
CA ALA A 19 -6.70 -9.30 3.04
C ALA A 19 -7.06 -8.60 4.36
N GLN A 20 -6.04 -8.27 5.13
CA GLN A 20 -6.19 -7.60 6.40
C GLN A 20 -6.54 -6.15 6.09
N ALA A 21 -7.80 -5.78 6.34
CA ALA A 21 -8.24 -4.41 6.13
C ALA A 21 -7.37 -3.44 6.97
N GLU A 22 -6.61 -2.59 6.30
CA GLU A 22 -5.75 -1.59 6.92
C GLU A 22 -6.53 -0.29 7.09
N VAL A 23 -6.51 0.29 8.28
CA VAL A 23 -7.16 1.57 8.57
C VAL A 23 -6.13 2.55 9.07
N CYS A 24 -5.98 3.67 8.36
CA CYS A 24 -5.13 4.79 8.76
C CYS A 24 -6.00 6.00 9.12
N ARG A 25 -5.67 6.71 10.19
CA ARG A 25 -6.34 7.94 10.61
C ARG A 25 -5.35 9.08 10.74
N SER A 26 -5.67 10.22 10.17
CA SER A 26 -4.84 11.41 10.25
C SER A 26 -5.40 12.42 11.26
N TYR A 27 -4.51 13.00 12.06
CA TYR A 27 -4.82 14.03 13.06
C TYR A 27 -3.77 15.13 12.95
N GLY A 28 -4.15 16.28 12.38
CA GLY A 28 -3.19 17.33 12.03
C GLY A 28 -2.15 16.80 11.04
N ASN A 29 -0.88 16.86 11.43
CA ASN A 29 0.24 16.38 10.64
C ASN A 29 0.67 14.93 10.99
N ALA A 30 -0.07 14.25 11.87
CA ALA A 30 0.17 12.87 12.25
C ALA A 30 -0.75 11.91 11.50
N THR A 31 -0.27 10.71 11.17
CA THR A 31 -1.09 9.60 10.69
C THR A 31 -0.79 8.33 11.49
N TYR A 32 -1.85 7.63 11.90
CA TYR A 32 -1.77 6.40 12.68
C TYR A 32 -2.50 5.27 11.95
N CYS A 33 -1.81 4.16 11.68
CA CYS A 33 -2.38 3.02 10.98
C CYS A 33 -2.51 1.78 11.87
N SER A 34 -3.54 0.97 11.61
CA SER A 34 -3.83 -0.26 12.37
C SER A 34 -2.71 -1.31 12.27
N ASN A 35 -1.90 -1.26 11.22
CA ASN A 35 -0.69 -2.07 11.04
C ASN A 35 0.55 -1.53 11.80
N ARG A 36 0.37 -0.53 12.68
CA ARG A 36 1.42 0.13 13.47
C ARG A 36 2.43 0.95 12.65
N LEU A 37 2.17 1.18 11.36
CA LEU A 37 2.93 2.13 10.56
C LEU A 37 2.36 3.53 10.80
N ASN A 38 3.04 4.33 11.61
CA ASN A 38 2.65 5.69 11.92
C ASN A 38 3.60 6.66 11.22
N SER A 39 3.12 7.85 10.93
CA SER A 39 3.94 8.90 10.34
C SER A 39 3.63 10.28 10.88
N GLN A 40 4.60 11.16 10.75
CA GLN A 40 4.52 12.56 11.12
C GLN A 40 5.12 13.42 10.01
N THR A 41 4.39 14.41 9.54
CA THR A 41 4.82 15.29 8.44
C THR A 41 5.24 16.66 8.98
N TYR A 42 6.40 17.15 8.57
CA TYR A 42 6.90 18.48 8.86
C TYR A 42 7.34 19.14 7.55
N GLY A 43 6.66 20.21 7.14
CA GLY A 43 6.86 20.81 5.83
C GLY A 43 6.57 19.81 4.71
N ASN A 44 7.55 19.59 3.85
CA ASN A 44 7.49 18.61 2.75
C ASN A 44 8.18 17.28 3.08
N THR A 45 8.50 17.03 4.35
CA THR A 45 9.13 15.79 4.82
C THR A 45 8.18 15.00 5.70
N THR A 46 7.98 13.71 5.41
CA THR A 46 7.21 12.77 6.23
C THR A 46 8.14 11.73 6.84
N TYR A 47 8.11 11.60 8.16
CA TYR A 47 8.90 10.64 8.92
C TYR A 47 8.00 9.48 9.32
N TYR A 48 8.40 8.25 8.98
CA TYR A 48 7.70 7.03 9.38
C TYR A 48 8.38 6.41 10.59
N ASN A 49 7.61 5.78 11.47
CA ASN A 49 8.15 5.16 12.69
C ASN A 49 9.03 3.92 12.42
N ASN A 50 9.08 3.43 11.19
CA ASN A 50 9.99 2.37 10.75
C ASN A 50 11.36 2.90 10.28
N GLY A 51 11.65 4.20 10.45
CA GLY A 51 12.92 4.83 10.08
C GLY A 51 13.01 5.27 8.61
N VAL A 52 11.97 5.01 7.81
CA VAL A 52 11.88 5.56 6.45
C VAL A 52 11.45 7.03 6.53
N THR A 53 12.00 7.86 5.65
CA THR A 53 11.59 9.25 5.46
C THR A 53 11.16 9.43 4.01
N ARG A 54 10.08 10.19 3.77
CA ARG A 54 9.65 10.60 2.44
C ARG A 54 9.81 12.11 2.29
N GLN A 55 10.46 12.55 1.23
CA GLN A 55 10.53 13.94 0.82
C GLN A 55 9.62 14.15 -0.38
N ASP A 56 8.74 15.13 -0.31
CA ASP A 56 7.86 15.52 -1.40
C ASP A 56 8.42 16.78 -2.09
N ASP A 57 8.56 16.72 -3.42
CA ASP A 57 9.03 17.84 -4.26
C ASP A 57 8.21 17.90 -5.55
N GLY A 58 7.31 18.90 -5.64
CA GLY A 58 6.35 19.02 -6.73
C GLY A 58 5.46 17.78 -6.86
N GLY A 59 5.48 17.14 -8.03
CA GLY A 59 4.75 15.90 -8.31
C GLY A 59 5.50 14.63 -7.90
N SER A 60 6.70 14.76 -7.34
CA SER A 60 7.59 13.65 -7.00
C SER A 60 7.60 13.39 -5.50
N SER A 61 7.75 12.12 -5.13
CA SER A 61 8.07 11.70 -3.75
C SER A 61 9.30 10.81 -3.76
N TYR A 62 10.24 11.07 -2.86
CA TYR A 62 11.49 10.33 -2.71
C TYR A 62 11.56 9.73 -1.32
N TYR A 63 11.78 8.42 -1.21
CA TYR A 63 11.85 7.71 0.05
C TYR A 63 13.31 7.33 0.35
N SER A 64 13.72 7.41 1.61
CA SER A 64 15.09 7.10 2.04
C SER A 64 15.51 5.64 1.80
N ASN A 65 14.54 4.75 1.55
CA ASN A 65 14.77 3.35 1.19
C ASN A 65 14.94 3.11 -0.33
N GLY A 66 15.03 4.16 -1.14
CA GLY A 66 15.21 4.07 -2.59
C GLY A 66 13.91 3.90 -3.39
N LEU A 67 12.75 3.83 -2.72
CA LEU A 67 11.47 3.97 -3.41
C LEU A 67 11.31 5.42 -3.88
N SER A 68 10.73 5.62 -5.05
CA SER A 68 10.31 6.93 -5.53
C SER A 68 9.00 6.82 -6.29
N SER A 69 8.28 7.93 -6.39
CA SER A 69 7.06 8.01 -7.19
C SER A 69 6.91 9.34 -7.89
N GLN A 70 6.25 9.31 -9.04
CA GLN A 70 5.90 10.49 -9.82
C GLN A 70 4.40 10.52 -10.09
N THR A 71 3.77 11.65 -9.84
CA THR A 71 2.34 11.86 -10.10
C THR A 71 2.14 12.71 -11.35
N TYR A 72 1.31 12.21 -12.26
CA TYR A 72 0.83 12.90 -13.46
C TYR A 72 -0.69 12.84 -13.49
N GLY A 73 -1.35 13.99 -13.36
CA GLY A 73 -2.81 14.05 -13.22
C GLY A 73 -3.29 13.27 -12.00
N ASN A 74 -4.16 12.29 -12.22
CA ASN A 74 -4.70 11.41 -11.19
C ASN A 74 -3.95 10.07 -11.08
N THR A 75 -2.81 9.90 -11.76
CA THR A 75 -2.04 8.65 -11.77
C THR A 75 -0.67 8.86 -11.13
N THR A 76 -0.31 7.99 -10.20
CA THR A 76 1.01 7.95 -9.56
C THR A 76 1.73 6.67 -9.95
N TYR A 77 2.95 6.82 -10.48
CA TYR A 77 3.83 5.74 -10.87
C TYR A 77 4.93 5.58 -9.83
N TYR A 78 5.12 4.38 -9.29
CA TYR A 78 6.20 4.05 -8.39
C TYR A 78 7.33 3.35 -9.15
N ASN A 79 8.59 3.60 -8.78
CA ASN A 79 9.76 3.00 -9.45
C ASN A 79 9.86 1.48 -9.28
N ASN A 80 9.06 0.89 -8.39
CA ASN A 80 8.92 -0.56 -8.23
C ASN A 80 7.85 -1.21 -9.13
N GLY A 81 7.27 -0.45 -10.07
CA GLY A 81 6.26 -0.94 -11.03
C GLY A 81 4.82 -0.91 -10.51
N VAL A 82 4.60 -0.48 -9.27
CA VAL A 82 3.25 -0.22 -8.76
C VAL A 82 2.72 1.07 -9.40
N VAL A 83 1.45 1.03 -9.82
CA VAL A 83 0.73 2.19 -10.34
C VAL A 83 -0.52 2.39 -9.50
N ARG A 84 -0.75 3.62 -9.04
CA ARG A 84 -1.94 4.05 -8.32
C ARG A 84 -2.74 5.01 -9.19
N GLN A 85 -4.03 4.78 -9.35
CA GLN A 85 -4.96 5.71 -9.97
C GLN A 85 -5.98 6.19 -8.96
N THR A 86 -6.15 7.50 -8.86
CA THR A 86 -7.11 8.13 -7.95
C THR A 86 -8.38 8.50 -8.70
N TYR A 87 -9.53 8.06 -8.20
CA TYR A 87 -10.85 8.41 -8.71
C TYR A 87 -11.77 8.77 -7.54
N GLY A 88 -12.14 10.05 -7.43
CA GLY A 88 -12.89 10.56 -6.29
C GLY A 88 -12.10 10.36 -4.99
N ASN A 89 -12.70 9.67 -4.03
CA ASN A 89 -12.08 9.32 -2.76
C ASN A 89 -11.44 7.92 -2.73
N HIS A 90 -11.30 7.28 -3.89
CA HIS A 90 -10.75 5.94 -4.05
C HIS A 90 -9.39 5.96 -4.76
N ASP A 91 -8.47 5.14 -4.29
CA ASP A 91 -7.19 4.85 -4.92
C ASP A 91 -7.14 3.38 -5.32
N TYR A 92 -6.92 3.13 -6.60
CA TYR A 92 -6.81 1.80 -7.19
C TYR A 92 -5.36 1.51 -7.54
N PHE A 93 -4.82 0.42 -7.01
CA PHE A 93 -3.46 -0.01 -7.31
C PHE A 93 -3.51 -1.19 -8.29
N ASN A 94 -2.57 -1.23 -9.24
CA ASN A 94 -2.46 -2.30 -10.23
C ASN A 94 -2.16 -3.69 -9.62
N ASN A 95 -1.82 -3.76 -8.33
CA ASN A 95 -1.63 -4.99 -7.58
C ASN A 95 -2.91 -5.48 -6.87
N GLY A 96 -4.07 -4.87 -7.14
CA GLY A 96 -5.37 -5.26 -6.58
C GLY A 96 -5.71 -4.61 -5.23
N ARG A 97 -4.79 -3.85 -4.63
CA ARG A 97 -5.09 -3.02 -3.45
C ARG A 97 -6.00 -1.87 -3.85
N VAL A 98 -7.02 -1.60 -3.04
CA VAL A 98 -7.93 -0.48 -3.18
C VAL A 98 -8.04 0.20 -1.84
N CYS A 99 -7.87 1.52 -1.83
CA CYS A 99 -8.01 2.31 -0.62
C CYS A 99 -9.11 3.36 -0.80
N SER A 100 -9.93 3.57 0.21
CA SER A 100 -11.02 4.55 0.22
C SER A 100 -10.84 5.52 1.39
N THR A 101 -10.99 6.82 1.14
CA THR A 101 -10.83 7.86 2.16
C THR A 101 -12.19 8.44 2.52
N TYR A 102 -12.51 8.50 3.82
CA TYR A 102 -13.73 9.08 4.37
C TYR A 102 -13.36 9.94 5.58
N GLY A 103 -13.57 11.25 5.47
CA GLY A 103 -13.11 12.21 6.48
C GLY A 103 -11.59 12.12 6.66
N ASN A 104 -11.15 11.91 7.90
CA ASN A 104 -9.73 11.74 8.23
C ASN A 104 -9.27 10.27 8.25
N ALA A 105 -10.12 9.32 7.84
CA ALA A 105 -9.83 7.90 7.86
C ALA A 105 -9.66 7.34 6.43
N ARG A 106 -8.68 6.47 6.25
CA ARG A 106 -8.39 5.76 5.00
C ARG A 106 -8.43 4.26 5.26
N TYR A 107 -9.19 3.55 4.44
CA TYR A 107 -9.43 2.10 4.56
C TYR A 107 -8.89 1.41 3.33
N CYS A 108 -8.03 0.41 3.49
CA CYS A 108 -7.50 -0.40 2.38
C CYS A 108 -7.84 -1.87 2.61
N ASN A 109 -8.02 -2.64 1.55
CA ASN A 109 -8.10 -4.10 1.59
C ASN A 109 -6.72 -4.77 1.47
#